data_AF-A0A417YQ73-F1
#
_entry.id   AF-A0A417YQ73-F1
#
_cell.length_a   1.000
_cell.length_b   1.000
_cell.length_c   1.000
_cell.angle_alpha   90.00
_cell.angle_beta   90.00
_cell.angle_gamma   90.00
#
_symmetry.space_group_name_H-M   'P 1'
#
loop_
_entity.id
_entity.type
_entity.pdbx_description
1 polymer ?
#
loop_
_entity_poly.entity_id
_entity_poly.type
_entity_poly.pdbx_seq_one_letter_code
_entity_poly.pdbx_strand_id
1 'polypeptide(L)'
;MVAINGTDSKSIIIMDALNTGVKVKEVPKLYGISLDQAKRLSRLLNLFNQSLGKISLEAHEKLKQLGTKALVLYPLTKQKDWDGLNDILYSISPNITRDELTLLVPALMQKRETIQSFEKEVDRNLAYLEKKNEMLLQQQEELDFLQSKIQKQVQFLQKYDKLVRLFLLEHLGLTKDGQLCLSKRLDYRWQKNLQRKEIIVFNKPPHDYYPHNFDWMEKHQDSAYTYLVKNLDAMAEELPYRWKRGWDCAWNYEKERKRAQNTDFVYWDIPEDPSYKNVQELAKDLKGEINQVIESIMEIESEKQAIKLEIEALRKETPKTFLDKVAVSNKLSERELKRHGQLQDIALKWLYNKGFAAVPEFTLDNGKRIDVLGYNEDGHVIAIEVKASRNDYISDHKWADYLKYCDEFYFLLDNPIWFRNSGAGLLKLKGKGLVIENPCTLDCKAEQKEKLIYEAARRLSRTLIFG
;
A
#
# COMPACT_ATOMS: atom_id res chain seq x y z
N MET A 1 -43.12 -3.36 48.28
CA MET A 1 -43.33 -2.33 47.23
C MET A 1 -43.17 -2.98 45.88
N VAL A 2 -44.06 -2.70 44.93
CA VAL A 2 -43.96 -3.22 43.56
C VAL A 2 -42.72 -2.60 42.89
N ALA A 3 -41.88 -3.44 42.29
CA ALA A 3 -40.74 -2.97 41.51
C ALA A 3 -41.25 -2.36 40.20
N ILE A 4 -40.85 -1.12 39.92
CA ILE A 4 -41.16 -0.43 38.66
C ILE A 4 -39.97 -0.49 37.71
N ASN A 5 -40.23 -0.64 36.42
CA ASN A 5 -39.18 -0.82 35.41
C ASN A 5 -39.18 0.24 34.31
N GLY A 6 -40.14 1.17 34.31
CA GLY A 6 -40.23 2.26 33.33
C GLY A 6 -41.04 1.91 32.07
N THR A 7 -41.39 0.65 31.86
CA THR A 7 -42.25 0.18 30.76
C THR A 7 -43.56 -0.44 31.26
N ASP A 8 -43.65 -0.77 32.54
CA ASP A 8 -44.88 -1.23 33.18
C ASP A 8 -45.96 -0.14 33.21
N SER A 9 -47.23 -0.57 33.19
CA SER A 9 -48.39 0.34 33.14
C SER A 9 -48.38 1.39 34.25
N LYS A 10 -47.93 1.02 35.45
CA LYS A 10 -47.84 1.93 36.59
C LYS A 10 -46.75 2.99 36.37
N SER A 11 -45.58 2.61 35.86
CA SER A 11 -44.54 3.56 35.46
C SER A 11 -45.02 4.54 34.39
N ILE A 12 -45.76 4.08 33.39
CA ILE A 12 -46.28 4.93 32.31
C ILE A 12 -47.24 5.99 32.87
N ILE A 13 -48.19 5.59 33.71
CA ILE A 13 -49.14 6.51 34.36
C ILE A 13 -48.41 7.57 35.20
N ILE A 14 -47.40 7.15 35.96
CA ILE A 14 -46.61 8.07 36.79
C ILE A 14 -45.80 9.04 35.93
N MET A 15 -45.20 8.58 34.84
CA MET A 15 -44.47 9.45 33.91
C MET A 15 -45.39 10.46 33.22
N ASP A 16 -46.61 10.07 32.86
CA ASP A 16 -47.60 11.00 32.29
C ASP A 16 -48.05 12.06 33.32
N ALA A 17 -48.29 11.65 34.57
CA ALA A 17 -48.57 12.57 35.67
C ALA A 17 -47.41 13.56 35.93
N LEU A 18 -46.16 13.09 35.87
CA LEU A 18 -44.98 13.94 35.97
C LEU A 18 -44.87 14.91 34.78
N ASN A 19 -45.23 14.47 33.57
CA ASN A 19 -45.20 15.29 32.37
C ASN A 19 -46.29 16.38 32.38
N THR A 20 -47.42 16.13 33.04
CA THR A 20 -48.53 17.08 33.24
C THR A 20 -48.36 18.01 34.44
N GLY A 21 -47.23 17.91 35.17
CA GLY A 21 -46.82 18.90 36.18
C GLY A 21 -46.88 18.44 37.64
N VAL A 22 -47.21 17.17 37.93
CA VAL A 22 -47.14 16.63 39.29
C VAL A 22 -45.71 16.69 39.81
N LYS A 23 -45.51 17.18 41.05
CA LYS A 23 -44.16 17.27 41.63
C LYS A 23 -43.67 15.88 42.02
N VAL A 24 -42.39 15.59 41.76
CA VAL A 24 -41.73 14.31 42.12
C VAL A 24 -41.91 13.93 43.60
N LYS A 25 -41.97 14.92 44.50
CA LYS A 25 -42.17 14.72 45.95
C LYS A 25 -43.59 14.22 46.32
N GLU A 26 -44.57 14.45 45.46
CA GLU A 26 -45.98 14.09 45.69
C GLU A 26 -46.31 12.69 45.16
N VAL A 27 -45.51 12.19 44.21
CA VAL A 27 -45.68 10.87 43.58
C VAL A 27 -45.74 9.70 44.58
N PRO A 28 -44.90 9.63 45.64
CA PRO A 28 -45.00 8.54 46.62
C PRO A 28 -46.37 8.43 47.28
N LYS A 29 -46.97 9.58 47.63
CA LYS A 29 -48.27 9.67 48.29
C LYS A 29 -49.41 9.28 47.34
N LEU A 30 -49.31 9.70 46.08
CA LEU A 30 -50.36 9.49 45.07
C LEU A 30 -50.37 8.07 44.49
N TYR A 31 -49.19 7.45 44.32
CA TYR A 31 -49.06 6.19 43.58
C TYR A 31 -48.46 5.03 44.38
N GLY A 32 -48.10 5.25 45.65
CA GLY A 32 -47.60 4.19 46.55
C GLY A 32 -46.28 3.58 46.09
N ILE A 33 -45.31 4.42 45.69
CA ILE A 33 -43.95 4.04 45.32
C ILE A 33 -42.92 4.82 46.16
N SER A 34 -41.66 4.39 46.18
CA SER A 34 -40.63 5.12 46.91
C SER A 34 -40.27 6.45 46.23
N LEU A 35 -39.76 7.42 46.99
CA LEU A 35 -39.25 8.68 46.43
C LEU A 35 -38.10 8.45 45.43
N ASP A 36 -37.28 7.42 45.65
CA ASP A 36 -36.20 7.06 44.73
C ASP A 36 -36.75 6.52 43.39
N GLN A 37 -37.77 5.67 43.45
CA GLN A 37 -38.52 5.20 42.28
C GLN A 37 -39.11 6.38 41.49
N ALA A 38 -39.71 7.37 42.18
CA ALA A 38 -40.25 8.57 41.55
C ALA A 38 -39.16 9.43 40.88
N LYS A 39 -38.00 9.61 41.53
CA LYS A 39 -36.84 10.32 40.96
C LYS A 39 -36.29 9.63 39.72
N ARG A 40 -36.22 8.29 39.70
CA ARG A 40 -35.77 7.52 38.53
C ARG A 40 -36.71 7.71 37.34
N LEU A 41 -38.02 7.64 37.55
CA LEU A 41 -39.00 7.88 36.49
C LEU A 41 -38.95 9.32 35.96
N SER A 42 -38.75 10.31 36.83
CA SER A 42 -38.56 11.71 36.42
C SER A 42 -37.30 11.88 35.56
N ARG A 43 -36.17 11.25 35.93
CA ARG A 43 -34.94 11.27 35.11
C ARG A 43 -35.13 10.56 33.77
N LEU A 44 -35.88 9.46 33.75
CA LEU A 44 -36.17 8.70 32.54
C LEU A 44 -37.06 9.50 31.58
N LEU A 45 -38.10 10.16 32.10
CA LEU A 45 -38.94 11.06 31.33
C LEU A 45 -38.13 12.22 30.72
N ASN A 46 -37.23 12.83 31.52
CA ASN A 46 -36.34 13.88 31.03
C ASN A 46 -35.43 13.37 29.90
N LEU A 47 -34.90 12.15 30.04
CA LEU A 47 -34.10 11.49 28.99
C LEU A 47 -34.89 11.35 27.69
N PHE A 48 -36.14 10.86 27.76
CA PHE A 48 -37.01 10.76 26.59
C PHE A 48 -37.26 12.12 25.96
N ASN A 49 -37.71 13.10 26.73
CA ASN A 49 -38.04 14.43 26.22
C ASN A 49 -36.83 15.12 25.56
N GLN A 50 -35.63 15.00 26.13
CA GLN A 50 -34.44 15.59 25.54
C GLN A 50 -33.97 14.90 24.25
N SER A 51 -34.17 13.58 24.16
CA SER A 51 -33.79 12.81 22.97
C SER A 51 -34.75 13.01 21.80
N LEU A 52 -35.99 13.44 22.06
CA LEU A 52 -37.01 13.61 21.03
C LEU A 52 -36.57 14.65 19.99
N GLY A 53 -36.54 14.24 18.72
CA GLY A 53 -36.07 15.09 17.61
C GLY A 53 -34.56 15.33 17.55
N LYS A 54 -33.77 14.70 18.45
CA LYS A 54 -32.29 14.72 18.43
C LYS A 54 -31.67 13.40 17.98
N ILE A 55 -32.41 12.30 18.13
CA ILE A 55 -32.06 10.98 17.61
C ILE A 55 -33.15 10.50 16.65
N SER A 56 -32.86 9.43 15.90
CA SER A 56 -33.83 8.84 14.98
C SER A 56 -35.09 8.36 15.71
N LEU A 57 -36.22 8.30 14.99
CA LEU A 57 -37.49 7.79 15.55
C LEU A 57 -37.34 6.35 16.05
N GLU A 58 -36.67 5.49 15.29
CA GLU A 58 -36.41 4.10 15.68
C GLU A 58 -35.56 4.00 16.95
N ALA A 59 -34.48 4.78 17.05
CA ALA A 59 -33.65 4.81 18.25
C ALA A 59 -34.45 5.33 19.46
N HIS A 60 -35.29 6.35 19.26
CA HIS A 60 -36.14 6.89 20.30
C HIS A 60 -37.18 5.87 20.81
N GLU A 61 -37.74 5.03 19.93
CA GLU A 61 -38.60 3.92 20.33
C GLU A 61 -37.84 2.85 21.13
N LYS A 62 -36.65 2.45 20.67
CA LYS A 62 -35.79 1.52 21.42
C LYS A 62 -35.41 2.08 22.80
N LEU A 63 -35.13 3.38 22.88
CA LEU A 63 -34.85 4.07 24.14
C LEU A 63 -36.02 3.96 25.11
N LYS A 64 -37.27 4.10 24.64
CA LYS A 64 -38.47 3.90 25.45
C LYS A 64 -38.62 2.45 25.92
N GLN A 65 -38.35 1.48 25.04
CA GLN A 65 -38.45 0.04 25.35
C GLN A 65 -37.45 -0.41 26.42
N LEU A 66 -36.30 0.25 26.55
CA LEU A 66 -35.31 -0.03 27.60
C LEU A 66 -35.82 0.29 29.02
N GLY A 67 -36.80 1.19 29.14
CA GLY A 67 -37.28 1.67 30.44
C GLY A 67 -36.16 2.22 31.31
N THR A 68 -36.16 1.89 32.60
CA THR A 68 -35.17 2.37 33.58
C THR A 68 -33.72 1.93 33.29
N LYS A 69 -33.50 0.93 32.43
CA LYS A 69 -32.15 0.57 31.95
C LYS A 69 -31.52 1.71 31.13
N ALA A 70 -32.33 2.47 30.40
CA ALA A 70 -31.88 3.60 29.58
C ALA A 70 -31.13 4.68 30.38
N LEU A 71 -31.34 4.75 31.70
CA LEU A 71 -30.63 5.70 32.57
C LEU A 71 -29.11 5.51 32.57
N VAL A 72 -28.61 4.34 32.17
CA VAL A 72 -27.17 4.11 31.95
C VAL A 72 -26.61 5.00 30.83
N LEU A 73 -27.44 5.36 29.85
CA LEU A 73 -27.07 6.21 28.71
C LEU A 73 -27.19 7.72 29.00
N TYR A 74 -27.67 8.09 30.19
CA TYR A 74 -27.81 9.49 30.62
C TYR A 74 -26.51 10.33 30.54
N PRO A 75 -25.29 9.80 30.73
CA PRO A 75 -24.07 10.57 30.51
C PRO A 75 -23.93 11.13 29.09
N LEU A 76 -24.37 10.40 28.07
CA LEU A 76 -24.30 10.84 26.67
C LEU A 76 -25.19 12.06 26.43
N THR A 77 -26.40 12.08 27.00
CA THR A 77 -27.30 13.22 26.87
C THR A 77 -26.81 14.44 27.64
N LYS A 78 -26.19 14.25 28.81
CA LYS A 78 -25.53 15.33 29.56
C LYS A 78 -24.39 15.97 28.76
N GLN A 79 -23.64 15.17 27.99
CA GLN A 79 -22.58 15.63 27.09
C GLN A 79 -23.10 16.12 25.73
N LYS A 80 -24.42 16.03 25.49
CA LYS A 80 -25.08 16.32 24.20
C LYS A 80 -24.56 15.46 23.04
N ASP A 81 -24.08 14.26 23.34
CA ASP A 81 -23.62 13.27 22.36
C ASP A 81 -24.81 12.47 21.82
N TRP A 82 -25.60 13.12 20.98
CA TRP A 82 -26.81 12.52 20.38
C TRP A 82 -26.46 11.46 19.35
N ASP A 83 -25.37 11.64 18.59
CA ASP A 83 -24.90 10.66 17.61
C ASP A 83 -24.43 9.37 18.30
N GLY A 84 -23.66 9.50 19.39
CA GLY A 84 -23.24 8.35 20.19
C GLY A 84 -24.42 7.62 20.84
N LEU A 85 -25.44 8.37 21.29
CA LEU A 85 -26.67 7.78 21.78
C LEU A 85 -27.40 7.01 20.67
N ASN A 86 -27.50 7.59 19.47
CA ASN A 86 -28.15 6.97 18.32
C ASN A 86 -27.40 5.69 17.89
N ASP A 87 -26.06 5.71 17.83
CA ASP A 87 -25.22 4.56 17.49
C ASP A 87 -25.39 3.38 18.46
N ILE A 88 -25.42 3.67 19.76
CA ILE A 88 -25.68 2.65 20.78
C ILE A 88 -27.09 2.09 20.60
N LEU A 89 -28.11 2.94 20.45
CA LEU A 89 -29.49 2.50 20.32
C LEU A 89 -29.75 1.68 19.04
N TYR A 90 -29.00 1.93 17.96
CA TYR A 90 -29.06 1.11 16.75
C TYR A 90 -28.44 -0.29 16.94
N SER A 91 -27.38 -0.41 17.73
CA SER A 91 -26.62 -1.66 17.90
C SER A 91 -27.19 -2.61 18.95
N ILE A 92 -28.02 -2.12 19.87
CA ILE A 92 -28.57 -2.93 20.97
C ILE A 92 -29.69 -3.88 20.54
N SER A 93 -29.81 -5.00 21.25
CA SER A 93 -30.94 -5.92 21.10
C SER A 93 -32.10 -5.57 22.04
N PRO A 94 -33.35 -5.97 21.72
CA PRO A 94 -34.51 -5.72 22.58
C PRO A 94 -34.38 -6.31 24.00
N ASN A 95 -33.54 -7.34 24.17
CA ASN A 95 -33.38 -8.08 25.43
C ASN A 95 -32.11 -7.73 26.20
N ILE A 96 -31.41 -6.64 25.84
CA ILE A 96 -30.14 -6.28 26.48
C ILE A 96 -30.27 -6.08 28.00
N THR A 97 -29.29 -6.58 28.74
CA THR A 97 -29.18 -6.40 30.19
C THR A 97 -28.62 -5.02 30.52
N ARG A 98 -28.78 -4.59 31.78
CA ARG A 98 -28.25 -3.30 32.24
C ARG A 98 -26.71 -3.31 32.27
N ASP A 99 -26.11 -4.45 32.60
CA ASP A 99 -24.65 -4.59 32.72
C ASP A 99 -24.00 -4.54 31.34
N GLU A 100 -24.55 -5.26 30.35
CA GLU A 100 -24.13 -5.18 28.95
C GLU A 100 -24.24 -3.73 28.42
N LEU A 101 -25.36 -3.04 28.69
CA LEU A 101 -25.56 -1.65 28.27
C LEU A 101 -24.53 -0.69 28.87
N THR A 102 -24.00 -1.00 30.07
CA THR A 102 -23.00 -0.17 30.76
C THR A 102 -21.63 -0.24 30.08
N LEU A 103 -21.31 -1.35 29.40
CA LEU A 103 -20.06 -1.53 28.68
C LEU A 103 -20.03 -0.79 27.33
N LEU A 104 -21.19 -0.48 26.75
CA LEU A 104 -21.27 0.12 25.42
C LEU A 104 -20.80 1.59 25.38
N VAL A 105 -20.98 2.35 26.46
CA VAL A 105 -20.54 3.74 26.52
C VAL A 105 -19.00 3.85 26.53
N PRO A 106 -18.25 3.12 27.39
CA PRO A 106 -16.80 3.05 27.31
C PRO A 106 -16.30 2.52 25.96
N ALA A 107 -16.93 1.48 25.40
CA ALA A 107 -16.54 0.91 24.12
C ALA A 107 -16.66 1.92 22.96
N LEU A 108 -17.73 2.73 22.95
CA LEU A 108 -17.91 3.82 21.98
C LEU A 108 -16.79 4.86 22.10
N MET A 109 -16.43 5.24 23.33
CA MET A 109 -15.36 6.23 23.56
C MET A 109 -14.00 5.71 23.11
N GLN A 110 -13.66 4.46 23.45
CA GLN A 110 -12.44 3.81 23.00
C GLN A 110 -12.36 3.70 21.47
N LYS A 111 -13.49 3.39 20.81
CA LYS A 111 -13.58 3.37 19.35
C LYS A 111 -13.26 4.75 18.75
N ARG A 112 -13.82 5.81 19.32
CA ARG A 112 -13.58 7.19 18.86
C ARG A 112 -12.13 7.63 19.06
N GLU A 113 -11.53 7.30 20.20
CA GLU A 113 -10.10 7.56 20.45
C GLU A 113 -9.21 6.85 19.44
N THR A 114 -9.53 5.58 19.13
CA THR A 114 -8.78 4.78 18.14
C THR A 114 -8.87 5.42 16.75
N ILE A 115 -10.07 5.81 16.30
CA ILE A 115 -10.27 6.51 15.03
C ILE A 115 -9.45 7.80 15.01
N GLN A 116 -9.54 8.60 16.06
CA GLN A 116 -8.82 9.87 16.14
C GLN A 116 -7.29 9.68 16.13
N SER A 117 -6.76 8.62 16.76
CA SER A 117 -5.34 8.31 16.70
C SER A 117 -4.89 7.91 15.30
N PHE A 118 -5.71 7.14 14.59
CA PHE A 118 -5.45 6.72 13.22
C PHE A 118 -5.48 7.91 12.25
N GLU A 119 -6.48 8.79 12.38
CA GLU A 119 -6.55 10.04 11.58
C GLU A 119 -5.28 10.87 11.73
N LYS A 120 -4.82 11.06 12.98
CA LYS A 120 -3.57 11.78 13.25
C LYS A 120 -2.34 11.11 12.66
N GLU A 121 -2.30 9.79 12.61
CA GLU A 121 -1.21 9.03 12.00
C GLU A 121 -1.19 9.21 10.48
N VAL A 122 -2.35 9.07 9.83
CA VAL A 122 -2.52 9.29 8.39
C VAL A 122 -2.12 10.72 8.01
N ASP A 123 -2.59 11.72 8.76
CA ASP A 123 -2.25 13.13 8.52
C ASP A 123 -0.73 13.38 8.62
N ARG A 124 -0.06 12.77 9.60
CA ARG A 124 1.40 12.88 9.73
C ARG A 124 2.13 12.24 8.55
N ASN A 125 1.67 11.07 8.11
CA ASN A 125 2.28 10.36 6.97
C ASN A 125 2.08 11.14 5.67
N LEU A 126 0.88 11.70 5.46
CA LEU A 126 0.61 12.57 4.31
C LEU A 126 1.52 13.80 4.32
N ALA A 127 1.63 14.51 5.45
CA ALA A 127 2.51 15.68 5.56
C ALA A 127 3.99 15.34 5.31
N TYR A 128 4.44 14.16 5.78
CA TYR A 128 5.79 13.68 5.52
C TYR A 128 6.03 13.40 4.03
N LEU A 129 5.11 12.69 3.38
CA LEU A 129 5.20 12.34 1.96
C LEU A 129 5.11 13.57 1.05
N GLU A 130 4.24 14.53 1.37
CA GLU A 130 4.13 15.80 0.64
C GLU A 130 5.43 16.59 0.72
N LYS A 131 6.02 16.72 1.92
CA LYS A 131 7.32 17.38 2.10
C LYS A 131 8.45 16.67 1.35
N LYS A 132 8.46 15.33 1.36
CA LYS A 132 9.45 14.54 0.62
C LYS A 132 9.33 14.78 -0.90
N ASN A 133 8.10 14.84 -1.42
CA ASN A 133 7.85 15.14 -2.83
C ASN A 133 8.29 16.56 -3.21
N GLU A 134 8.10 17.55 -2.34
CA GLU A 134 8.62 18.92 -2.55
C GLU A 134 10.15 18.94 -2.65
N MET A 135 10.85 18.21 -1.78
CA MET A 135 12.31 18.11 -1.83
C MET A 135 12.79 17.45 -3.14
N LEU A 136 12.13 16.37 -3.57
CA LEU A 136 12.45 15.69 -4.83
C LEU A 136 12.19 16.57 -6.06
N LEU A 137 11.16 17.42 -6.02
CA LEU A 137 10.90 18.40 -7.08
C LEU A 137 12.04 19.42 -7.20
N GLN A 138 12.52 19.96 -6.08
CA GLN A 138 13.66 20.89 -6.08
C GLN A 138 14.94 20.24 -6.63
N GLN A 139 15.23 19.00 -6.22
CA GLN A 139 16.36 18.24 -6.73
C GLN A 139 16.25 17.99 -8.24
N GLN A 140 15.05 17.68 -8.73
CA GLN A 140 14.81 17.51 -10.17
C GLN A 140 15.06 18.80 -10.95
N GLU A 141 14.58 19.96 -10.47
CA GLU A 141 14.81 21.26 -11.11
C GLU A 141 16.31 21.60 -11.22
N GLU A 142 17.09 21.31 -10.18
CA GLU A 142 18.55 21.50 -10.19
C GLU A 142 19.24 20.61 -11.23
N LEU A 143 18.85 19.34 -11.32
CA LEU A 143 19.39 18.38 -12.28
C LEU A 143 19.00 18.72 -13.72
N ASP A 144 17.77 19.14 -13.97
CA ASP A 144 17.30 19.61 -15.27
C ASP A 144 18.08 20.86 -15.73
N PHE A 145 18.37 21.77 -14.80
CA PHE A 145 19.21 22.94 -15.09
C PHE A 145 20.63 22.53 -15.51
N LEU A 146 21.27 21.61 -14.78
CA LEU A 146 22.59 21.08 -15.13
C LEU A 146 22.59 20.38 -16.48
N GLN A 147 21.58 19.54 -16.75
CA GLN A 147 21.41 18.87 -18.03
C GLN A 147 21.30 19.88 -19.18
N SER A 148 20.52 20.95 -19.01
CA SER A 148 20.36 22.00 -20.02
C SER A 148 21.67 22.75 -20.29
N LYS A 149 22.47 23.02 -19.25
CA LYS A 149 23.77 23.68 -19.35
C LYS A 149 24.76 22.84 -20.15
N ILE A 150 24.80 21.54 -19.85
CA ILE A 150 25.62 20.57 -20.57
C ILE A 150 25.19 20.47 -22.04
N GLN A 151 23.88 20.32 -22.31
CA GLN A 151 23.37 20.22 -23.69
C GLN A 151 23.70 21.46 -24.53
N LYS A 152 23.68 22.67 -23.95
CA LYS A 152 24.10 23.91 -24.63
C LYS A 152 25.57 23.88 -25.06
N GLN A 153 26.46 23.33 -24.22
CA GLN A 153 27.90 23.25 -24.55
C GLN A 153 28.19 22.33 -25.74
N VAL A 154 27.37 21.29 -25.95
CA VAL A 154 27.50 20.33 -27.06
C VAL A 154 26.46 20.51 -28.17
N GLN A 155 25.72 21.62 -28.17
CA GLN A 155 24.63 21.89 -29.11
C GLN A 155 25.09 21.82 -30.58
N PHE A 156 26.30 22.30 -30.86
CA PHE A 156 26.88 22.28 -32.20
C PHE A 156 27.10 20.86 -32.77
N LEU A 157 27.10 19.82 -31.92
CA LEU A 157 27.22 18.42 -32.34
C LEU A 157 25.86 17.76 -32.59
N GLN A 158 24.74 18.39 -32.20
CA GLN A 158 23.40 17.80 -32.33
C GLN A 158 22.96 17.62 -33.79
N LYS A 159 23.51 18.44 -34.71
CA LYS A 159 23.24 18.35 -36.16
C LYS A 159 23.78 17.08 -36.81
N TYR A 160 24.67 16.34 -36.14
CA TYR A 160 25.23 15.10 -36.68
C TYR A 160 24.48 13.86 -36.17
N ASP A 161 24.48 12.82 -36.99
CA ASP A 161 23.93 11.51 -36.65
C ASP A 161 24.53 10.93 -35.36
N LYS A 162 23.75 10.11 -34.67
CA LYS A 162 24.09 9.55 -33.34
C LYS A 162 25.50 8.94 -33.27
N LEU A 163 25.88 8.15 -34.28
CA LEU A 163 27.19 7.49 -34.32
C LEU A 163 28.33 8.49 -34.54
N VAL A 164 28.15 9.44 -35.46
CA VAL A 164 29.11 10.54 -35.73
C VAL A 164 29.28 11.39 -34.48
N ARG A 165 28.19 11.78 -33.83
CA ARG A 165 28.18 12.57 -32.60
C ARG A 165 28.94 11.90 -31.46
N LEU A 166 28.72 10.61 -31.23
CA LEU A 166 29.43 9.85 -30.20
C LEU A 166 30.93 9.78 -30.47
N PHE A 167 31.32 9.56 -31.72
CA PHE A 167 32.73 9.55 -32.11
C PHE A 167 33.37 10.92 -31.90
N LEU A 168 32.72 12.00 -32.35
CA LEU A 168 33.22 13.37 -32.20
C LEU A 168 33.34 13.79 -30.73
N LEU A 169 32.36 13.47 -29.88
CA LEU A 169 32.44 13.75 -28.44
C LEU A 169 33.69 13.13 -27.80
N GLU A 170 34.04 11.91 -28.20
CA GLU A 170 35.19 11.18 -27.64
C GLU A 170 36.55 11.69 -28.15
N HIS A 171 36.61 12.23 -29.37
CA HIS A 171 37.87 12.57 -30.05
C HIS A 171 38.13 14.08 -30.13
N LEU A 172 37.18 14.92 -29.72
CA LEU A 172 37.31 16.36 -29.69
C LEU A 172 37.52 16.90 -28.26
N GLY A 173 38.16 18.07 -28.21
CA GLY A 173 38.39 18.83 -27.00
C GLY A 173 38.50 20.32 -27.29
N LEU A 174 38.70 21.10 -26.24
CA LEU A 174 38.96 22.53 -26.31
C LEU A 174 40.38 22.82 -25.83
N THR A 175 41.08 23.72 -26.53
CA THR A 175 42.32 24.31 -26.03
C THR A 175 42.01 25.31 -24.90
N LYS A 176 43.03 25.73 -24.15
CA LYS A 176 42.89 26.77 -23.11
C LYS A 176 42.27 28.08 -23.63
N ASP A 177 42.53 28.40 -24.90
CA ASP A 177 41.99 29.59 -25.58
C ASP A 177 40.60 29.35 -26.22
N GLY A 178 39.97 28.19 -25.94
CA GLY A 178 38.62 27.86 -26.40
C GLY A 178 38.53 27.39 -27.85
N GLN A 179 39.65 27.05 -28.50
CA GLN A 179 39.64 26.55 -29.87
C GLN A 179 39.32 25.05 -29.92
N LEU A 180 38.49 24.63 -30.88
CA LEU A 180 38.17 23.22 -31.09
C LEU A 180 39.39 22.46 -31.61
N CYS A 181 39.72 21.34 -30.97
CA CYS A 181 40.89 20.55 -31.28
C CYS A 181 40.64 19.05 -31.09
N LEU A 182 41.59 18.22 -31.51
CA LEU A 182 41.57 16.80 -31.21
C LEU A 182 42.00 16.55 -29.77
N SER A 183 41.20 15.82 -29.00
CA SER A 183 41.60 15.29 -27.69
C SER A 183 42.30 13.94 -27.81
N LYS A 184 41.96 13.16 -28.85
CA LYS A 184 42.55 11.85 -29.14
C LYS A 184 43.02 11.76 -30.60
N ARG A 185 44.06 10.97 -30.83
CA ARG A 185 44.59 10.60 -32.14
C ARG A 185 43.57 9.83 -32.95
N LEU A 186 43.55 10.08 -34.24
CA LEU A 186 42.75 9.35 -35.23
C LEU A 186 43.62 8.27 -35.90
N ASP A 187 43.02 7.42 -36.73
CA ASP A 187 43.79 6.53 -37.62
C ASP A 187 44.82 7.35 -38.41
N TYR A 188 46.08 6.88 -38.45
CA TYR A 188 47.19 7.67 -38.99
C TYR A 188 46.96 8.14 -40.43
N ARG A 189 46.48 7.24 -41.29
CA ARG A 189 46.24 7.54 -42.72
C ARG A 189 45.12 8.54 -42.88
N TRP A 190 44.07 8.40 -42.09
CA TRP A 190 42.97 9.36 -42.08
C TRP A 190 43.42 10.73 -41.58
N GLN A 191 44.13 10.79 -40.45
CA GLN A 191 44.62 12.04 -39.88
C GLN A 191 45.54 12.79 -40.86
N LYS A 192 46.43 12.06 -41.57
CA LYS A 192 47.25 12.63 -42.65
C LYS A 192 46.42 13.14 -43.82
N ASN A 193 45.33 12.45 -44.17
CA ASN A 193 44.42 12.92 -45.21
C ASN A 193 43.71 14.22 -44.80
N LEU A 194 43.18 14.28 -43.57
CA LEU A 194 42.55 15.48 -43.03
C LEU A 194 43.52 16.67 -42.97
N GLN A 195 44.79 16.42 -42.61
CA GLN A 195 45.85 17.46 -42.65
C GLN A 195 46.09 17.98 -44.07
N ARG A 196 46.21 17.10 -45.06
CA ARG A 196 46.42 17.49 -46.47
C ARG A 196 45.25 18.31 -47.02
N LYS A 197 44.03 18.06 -46.52
CA LYS A 197 42.82 18.82 -46.84
C LYS A 197 42.63 20.08 -46.00
N GLU A 198 43.57 20.39 -45.11
CA GLU A 198 43.50 21.51 -44.15
C GLU A 198 42.26 21.49 -43.24
N ILE A 199 41.60 20.34 -43.11
CA ILE A 199 40.45 20.12 -42.22
C ILE A 199 40.90 20.21 -40.76
N ILE A 200 42.11 19.69 -40.49
CA ILE A 200 42.80 19.81 -39.22
C ILE A 200 44.20 20.38 -39.43
N VAL A 201 44.66 21.22 -38.50
CA VAL A 201 45.97 21.88 -38.58
C VAL A 201 46.71 21.65 -37.28
N PHE A 202 47.95 21.18 -37.38
CA PHE A 202 48.76 20.93 -36.20
C PHE A 202 49.16 22.24 -35.54
N ASN A 203 48.89 22.38 -34.24
CA ASN A 203 49.28 23.55 -33.45
C ASN A 203 50.79 23.50 -33.14
N LYS A 204 51.59 23.88 -34.14
CA LYS A 204 53.05 23.98 -34.04
C LYS A 204 53.45 25.27 -33.32
N PRO A 205 54.46 25.25 -32.44
CA PRO A 205 55.10 26.49 -32.02
C PRO A 205 55.65 27.25 -33.24
N PRO A 206 55.76 28.60 -33.16
CA PRO A 206 56.31 29.42 -34.25
C PRO A 206 57.68 28.91 -34.72
N HIS A 207 57.92 29.02 -36.02
CA HIS A 207 59.06 28.39 -36.72
C HIS A 207 60.45 28.87 -36.28
N ASP A 208 60.51 29.98 -35.53
CA ASP A 208 61.74 30.59 -35.00
C ASP A 208 62.30 29.86 -33.75
N TYR A 209 61.60 28.85 -33.22
CA TYR A 209 62.05 28.07 -32.06
C TYR A 209 62.59 26.69 -32.46
N TYR A 210 63.91 26.61 -32.67
CA TYR A 210 64.67 25.36 -32.84
C TYR A 210 65.14 24.79 -31.48
N PRO A 211 65.46 23.48 -31.38
CA PRO A 211 65.43 22.66 -30.15
C PRO A 211 66.55 22.92 -29.12
N HIS A 212 67.24 24.07 -29.20
CA HIS A 212 68.25 24.47 -28.23
C HIS A 212 67.73 25.45 -27.16
N ASN A 213 66.49 25.91 -27.26
CA ASN A 213 65.84 26.72 -26.23
C ASN A 213 64.75 25.92 -25.49
N PHE A 214 65.13 25.35 -24.34
CA PHE A 214 64.20 24.75 -23.35
C PHE A 214 63.18 25.76 -22.78
N ASP A 215 63.38 27.06 -23.04
CA ASP A 215 62.64 28.20 -22.50
C ASP A 215 61.17 28.30 -23.00
N TRP A 216 60.84 27.87 -24.23
CA TRP A 216 59.46 27.95 -24.71
C TRP A 216 58.56 26.88 -24.09
N MET A 217 59.06 25.65 -23.95
CA MET A 217 58.32 24.56 -23.31
C MET A 217 58.08 24.83 -21.82
N GLU A 218 59.01 25.50 -21.13
CA GLU A 218 58.80 25.98 -19.75
C GLU A 218 57.80 27.15 -19.68
N LYS A 219 57.85 28.11 -20.61
CA LYS A 219 56.92 29.26 -20.63
C LYS A 219 55.51 28.95 -21.15
N HIS A 220 55.34 27.84 -21.87
CA HIS A 220 54.09 27.44 -22.52
C HIS A 220 53.68 26.00 -22.14
N GLN A 221 53.94 25.59 -20.90
CA GLN A 221 53.56 24.27 -20.37
C GLN A 221 52.06 23.95 -20.55
N ASP A 222 51.22 24.98 -20.64
CA ASP A 222 49.76 24.85 -20.82
C ASP A 222 49.30 24.78 -22.30
N SER A 223 50.21 24.92 -23.27
CA SER A 223 49.83 24.91 -24.67
C SER A 223 49.44 23.51 -25.14
N ALA A 224 48.28 23.40 -25.78
CA ALA A 224 47.77 22.14 -26.33
C ALA A 224 48.59 21.71 -27.55
N TYR A 225 49.38 20.64 -27.42
CA TYR A 225 50.16 20.07 -28.51
C TYR A 225 49.29 19.07 -29.30
N THR A 226 48.37 19.61 -30.08
CA THR A 226 47.33 18.85 -30.78
C THR A 226 47.00 19.46 -32.15
N TYR A 227 46.04 18.88 -32.86
CA TYR A 227 45.48 19.38 -34.09
C TYR A 227 44.23 20.22 -33.81
N LEU A 228 44.26 21.48 -34.24
CA LEU A 228 43.08 22.34 -34.28
C LEU A 228 42.14 21.86 -35.39
N VAL A 229 40.85 21.77 -35.10
CA VAL A 229 39.83 21.39 -36.07
C VAL A 229 39.30 22.65 -36.74
N LYS A 230 39.65 22.86 -38.00
CA LYS A 230 39.27 24.05 -38.77
C LYS A 230 37.92 23.88 -39.46
N ASN A 231 37.59 22.66 -39.89
CA ASN A 231 36.33 22.35 -40.54
C ASN A 231 35.72 21.06 -39.94
N LEU A 232 34.89 21.23 -38.91
CA LEU A 232 34.27 20.10 -38.24
C LEU A 232 33.29 19.34 -39.14
N ASP A 233 32.54 20.05 -39.98
CA ASP A 233 31.55 19.45 -40.88
C ASP A 233 32.23 18.51 -41.90
N ALA A 234 33.30 18.97 -42.54
CA ALA A 234 34.07 18.15 -43.49
C ALA A 234 34.70 16.92 -42.81
N MET A 235 35.15 17.05 -41.56
CA MET A 235 35.63 15.90 -40.78
C MET A 235 34.51 14.91 -40.46
N ALA A 236 33.33 15.42 -40.09
CA ALA A 236 32.16 14.62 -39.73
C ALA A 236 31.58 13.84 -40.92
N GLU A 237 31.55 14.45 -42.11
CA GLU A 237 31.05 13.83 -43.35
C GLU A 237 31.89 12.62 -43.82
N GLU A 238 33.19 12.57 -43.51
CA GLU A 238 34.03 11.44 -43.88
C GLU A 238 33.71 10.18 -43.06
N LEU A 239 33.22 10.32 -41.82
CA LEU A 239 33.03 9.21 -40.89
C LEU A 239 32.06 8.12 -41.41
N PRO A 240 30.81 8.45 -41.85
CA PRO A 240 29.90 7.44 -42.39
C PRO A 240 30.48 6.70 -43.60
N TYR A 241 31.19 7.41 -44.49
CA TYR A 241 31.81 6.83 -45.67
C TYR A 241 32.93 5.84 -45.30
N ARG A 242 33.78 6.19 -44.33
CA ARG A 242 34.85 5.31 -43.83
C ARG A 242 34.29 4.06 -43.17
N TRP A 243 33.29 4.20 -42.30
CA TRP A 243 32.65 3.06 -41.63
C TRP A 243 32.00 2.09 -42.62
N LYS A 244 31.30 2.61 -43.64
CA LYS A 244 30.70 1.78 -44.70
C LYS A 244 31.74 0.95 -45.46
N ARG A 245 32.98 1.41 -45.55
CA ARG A 245 34.11 0.70 -46.19
C ARG A 245 34.95 -0.14 -45.23
N GLY A 246 34.58 -0.18 -43.94
CA GLY A 246 35.34 -0.88 -42.91
C GLY A 246 36.71 -0.27 -42.62
N TRP A 247 36.90 1.02 -42.92
CA TRP A 247 38.15 1.72 -42.65
C TRP A 247 38.23 2.19 -41.20
N ASP A 248 39.41 2.05 -40.59
CA ASP A 248 39.66 2.53 -39.24
C ASP A 248 39.56 4.06 -39.17
N CYS A 249 39.00 4.57 -38.06
CA CYS A 249 38.87 6.01 -37.79
C CYS A 249 39.60 6.43 -36.51
N ALA A 250 39.67 5.55 -35.51
CA ALA A 250 40.37 5.81 -34.24
C ALA A 250 41.81 5.27 -34.28
N TRP A 251 42.68 5.85 -33.45
CA TRP A 251 44.03 5.35 -33.23
C TRP A 251 44.02 3.93 -32.65
N ASN A 252 44.88 3.07 -33.16
CA ASN A 252 45.09 1.72 -32.65
C ASN A 252 46.59 1.40 -32.63
N TYR A 253 47.19 1.39 -31.44
CA TYR A 253 48.63 1.21 -31.28
C TYR A 253 49.17 -0.06 -31.97
N GLU A 254 48.50 -1.21 -31.82
CA GLU A 254 48.97 -2.47 -32.43
C GLU A 254 48.97 -2.41 -33.96
N LYS A 255 47.93 -1.81 -34.56
CA LYS A 255 47.85 -1.63 -36.01
C LYS A 255 48.91 -0.66 -36.51
N GLU A 256 49.13 0.45 -35.82
CA GLU A 256 50.13 1.45 -36.21
C GLU A 256 51.57 0.93 -36.04
N ARG A 257 51.84 0.17 -34.97
CA ARG A 257 53.11 -0.53 -34.76
C ARG A 257 53.42 -1.49 -35.91
N LYS A 258 52.44 -2.29 -36.34
CA LYS A 258 52.60 -3.21 -37.49
C LYS A 258 52.80 -2.46 -38.81
N ARG A 259 52.14 -1.32 -39.01
CA ARG A 259 52.34 -0.47 -40.21
C ARG A 259 53.76 0.08 -40.25
N ALA A 260 54.27 0.55 -39.12
CA ALA A 260 55.63 1.09 -39.00
C ALA A 260 56.71 0.03 -39.24
N GLN A 261 56.50 -1.22 -38.82
CA GLN A 261 57.42 -2.34 -39.08
C GLN A 261 57.55 -2.70 -40.56
N ASN A 262 56.53 -2.40 -41.37
CA ASN A 262 56.48 -2.70 -42.81
C ASN A 262 56.89 -1.52 -43.70
N THR A 263 57.46 -0.46 -43.13
CA THR A 263 57.90 0.75 -43.84
C THR A 263 59.26 1.18 -43.32
N ASP A 264 60.20 1.56 -44.19
CA ASP A 264 61.54 2.09 -43.81
C ASP A 264 61.50 3.47 -43.11
N PHE A 265 60.32 3.89 -42.62
CA PHE A 265 59.99 5.29 -42.38
C PHE A 265 59.32 5.54 -41.04
N VAL A 266 59.92 5.11 -39.91
CA VAL A 266 59.62 5.74 -38.61
C VAL A 266 60.85 5.68 -37.68
N TYR A 267 61.54 6.82 -37.51
CA TYR A 267 62.64 7.00 -36.55
C TYR A 267 62.17 7.66 -35.23
N TRP A 268 60.88 7.53 -34.88
CA TRP A 268 60.31 8.18 -33.68
C TRP A 268 59.31 7.26 -32.97
N ASP A 269 59.30 7.30 -31.65
CA ASP A 269 58.43 6.48 -30.80
C ASP A 269 56.95 6.62 -31.16
N ILE A 270 56.31 5.50 -31.51
CA ILE A 270 54.88 5.43 -31.81
C ILE A 270 54.12 5.59 -30.48
N PRO A 271 53.28 6.62 -30.32
CA PRO A 271 52.59 6.84 -29.04
C PRO A 271 51.63 5.69 -28.71
N GLU A 272 51.82 5.09 -27.53
CA GLU A 272 50.89 4.09 -26.98
C GLU A 272 49.55 4.72 -26.60
N ASP A 273 49.59 5.86 -25.92
CA ASP A 273 48.39 6.62 -25.53
C ASP A 273 47.85 7.44 -26.72
N PRO A 274 46.58 7.24 -27.11
CA PRO A 274 45.94 8.05 -28.15
C PRO A 274 45.75 9.51 -27.74
N SER A 275 45.77 9.85 -26.46
CA SER A 275 45.38 11.16 -25.93
C SER A 275 46.43 12.25 -26.15
N TYR A 276 45.99 13.46 -26.45
CA TYR A 276 46.85 14.65 -26.53
C TYR A 276 46.97 15.33 -25.16
N LYS A 277 48.12 15.94 -24.88
CA LYS A 277 48.37 16.65 -23.62
C LYS A 277 47.78 18.06 -23.65
N ASN A 278 47.38 18.57 -22.48
CA ASN A 278 46.88 19.94 -22.27
C ASN A 278 45.62 20.26 -23.10
N VAL A 279 44.76 19.28 -23.32
CA VAL A 279 43.45 19.44 -23.98
C VAL A 279 42.35 19.16 -22.97
N GLN A 280 41.35 20.04 -22.90
CA GLN A 280 40.13 19.77 -22.16
C GLN A 280 39.23 18.86 -23.01
N GLU A 281 39.13 17.58 -22.65
CA GLU A 281 38.30 16.60 -23.38
C GLU A 281 36.81 16.96 -23.29
N LEU A 282 36.07 16.87 -24.40
CA LEU A 282 34.60 17.10 -24.36
C LEU A 282 33.85 15.94 -23.69
N ALA A 283 34.35 14.70 -23.78
CA ALA A 283 33.66 13.51 -23.26
C ALA A 283 33.92 13.20 -21.78
N LYS A 284 35.10 13.55 -21.24
CA LYS A 284 35.57 13.06 -19.93
C LYS A 284 34.77 13.64 -18.76
N ASP A 285 34.34 14.90 -18.89
CA ASP A 285 33.49 15.57 -17.91
C ASP A 285 32.01 15.36 -18.26
N LEU A 286 31.60 15.53 -19.53
CA LEU A 286 30.19 15.60 -19.88
C LEU A 286 29.48 14.24 -19.98
N LYS A 287 30.12 13.16 -20.47
CA LYS A 287 29.40 11.90 -20.72
C LYS A 287 29.10 11.11 -19.44
N GLY A 288 30.04 11.13 -18.49
CA GLY A 288 29.86 10.54 -17.17
C GLY A 288 28.82 11.31 -16.36
N GLU A 289 28.94 12.64 -16.33
CA GLU A 289 28.00 13.52 -15.64
C GLU A 289 26.59 13.46 -16.25
N ILE A 290 26.44 13.46 -17.58
CA ILE A 290 25.11 13.32 -18.23
C ILE A 290 24.46 11.99 -17.86
N ASN A 291 25.20 10.88 -17.94
CA ASN A 291 24.62 9.57 -17.63
C ASN A 291 24.22 9.47 -16.16
N GLN A 292 25.05 9.96 -15.24
CA GLN A 292 24.72 10.03 -13.81
C GLN A 292 23.49 10.92 -13.55
N VAL A 293 23.43 12.09 -14.18
CA VAL A 293 22.27 13.00 -14.06
C VAL A 293 20.99 12.35 -14.60
N ILE A 294 21.06 11.65 -15.74
CA ILE A 294 19.90 10.93 -16.29
C ILE A 294 19.46 9.80 -15.36
N GLU A 295 20.40 9.01 -14.82
CA GLU A 295 20.11 7.95 -13.84
C GLU A 295 19.44 8.52 -12.59
N SER A 296 19.97 9.60 -12.03
CA SER A 296 19.39 10.28 -10.87
C SER A 296 17.99 10.85 -11.15
N ILE A 297 17.75 11.44 -12.33
CA ILE A 297 16.40 11.91 -12.72
C ILE A 297 15.43 10.73 -12.80
N MET A 298 15.84 9.61 -13.40
CA MET A 298 15.00 8.41 -13.49
C MET A 298 14.67 7.82 -12.11
N GLU A 299 15.63 7.80 -11.19
CA GLU A 299 15.41 7.36 -9.81
C GLU A 299 14.41 8.28 -9.08
N ILE A 300 14.58 9.60 -9.19
CA ILE A 300 13.67 10.60 -8.61
C ILE A 300 12.26 10.46 -9.19
N GLU A 301 12.11 10.27 -10.50
CA GLU A 301 10.80 10.07 -11.14
C GLU A 301 10.10 8.81 -10.63
N SER A 302 10.83 7.70 -10.52
CA SER A 302 10.32 6.45 -9.95
C SER A 302 9.87 6.64 -8.50
N GLU A 303 10.67 7.34 -7.69
CA GLU A 303 10.35 7.60 -6.29
C GLU A 303 9.13 8.52 -6.14
N LYS A 304 9.02 9.59 -6.95
CA LYS A 304 7.83 10.45 -6.99
C LYS A 304 6.57 9.68 -7.40
N GLN A 305 6.70 8.75 -8.36
CA GLN A 305 5.57 7.91 -8.77
C GLN A 305 5.12 6.97 -7.65
N ALA A 306 6.06 6.38 -6.90
CA ALA A 306 5.75 5.57 -5.72
C ALA A 306 5.06 6.40 -4.63
N ILE A 307 5.60 7.58 -4.30
CA ILE A 307 4.99 8.51 -3.33
C ILE A 307 3.58 8.91 -3.75
N LYS A 308 3.36 9.19 -5.04
CA LYS A 308 2.03 9.54 -5.56
C LYS A 308 1.03 8.39 -5.35
N LEU A 309 1.42 7.16 -5.68
CA LEU A 309 0.57 5.99 -5.45
C LEU A 309 0.27 5.78 -3.96
N GLU A 310 1.26 6.02 -3.09
CA GLU A 310 1.11 5.91 -1.65
C GLU A 310 0.16 7.00 -1.09
N ILE A 311 0.31 8.25 -1.52
CA ILE A 311 -0.61 9.35 -1.18
C ILE A 311 -2.03 9.02 -1.67
N GLU A 312 -2.19 8.53 -2.90
CA GLU A 312 -3.50 8.11 -3.42
C GLU A 312 -4.09 6.95 -2.63
N ALA A 313 -3.28 6.00 -2.17
CA ALA A 313 -3.71 4.91 -1.31
C ALA A 313 -4.17 5.44 0.05
N LEU A 314 -3.37 6.26 0.73
CA LEU A 314 -3.70 6.88 2.01
C LEU A 314 -4.93 7.79 1.93
N ARG A 315 -5.08 8.57 0.86
CA ARG A 315 -6.27 9.39 0.61
C ARG A 315 -7.50 8.54 0.30
N LYS A 316 -7.36 7.34 -0.27
CA LYS A 316 -8.47 6.38 -0.42
C LYS A 316 -8.79 5.69 0.91
N GLU A 317 -7.82 5.58 1.82
CA GLU A 317 -8.00 5.13 3.21
C GLU A 317 -8.54 6.24 4.13
N THR A 318 -9.47 7.07 3.63
CA THR A 318 -10.17 8.08 4.44
C THR A 318 -10.76 7.48 5.72
N PRO A 319 -11.05 8.31 6.76
CA PRO A 319 -11.76 7.86 7.95
C PRO A 319 -13.07 7.18 7.63
N LYS A 320 -13.70 7.48 6.47
CA LYS A 320 -14.91 6.82 6.00
C LYS A 320 -14.65 5.38 5.57
N THR A 321 -13.55 5.13 4.86
CA THR A 321 -13.08 3.78 4.47
C THR A 321 -12.53 3.01 5.68
N PHE A 322 -11.92 3.70 6.66
CA PHE A 322 -11.53 3.12 7.95
C PHE A 322 -12.75 2.88 8.84
N LEU A 323 -13.76 3.74 8.86
CA LEU A 323 -15.04 3.53 9.56
C LEU A 323 -15.84 2.40 8.91
N ASP A 324 -15.79 2.28 7.59
CA ASP A 324 -16.31 1.13 6.85
C ASP A 324 -15.47 -0.10 7.19
N LYS A 325 -14.14 -0.03 7.15
CA LYS A 325 -13.25 -1.13 7.59
C LYS A 325 -13.37 -1.43 9.07
N VAL A 326 -13.73 -0.53 9.98
CA VAL A 326 -13.90 -0.75 11.42
C VAL A 326 -15.34 -1.13 11.74
N ALA A 327 -16.32 -0.74 10.93
CA ALA A 327 -17.65 -1.33 10.93
C ALA A 327 -17.63 -2.75 10.31
N VAL A 328 -16.68 -3.02 9.41
CA VAL A 328 -16.45 -4.31 8.73
C VAL A 328 -15.45 -5.20 9.51
N SER A 329 -14.50 -4.61 10.25
CA SER A 329 -13.43 -5.23 11.05
C SER A 329 -13.60 -4.94 12.54
N ASN A 330 -14.79 -4.55 12.97
CA ASN A 330 -15.14 -4.73 14.36
C ASN A 330 -15.10 -6.24 14.58
N LYS A 331 -14.13 -6.70 15.39
CA LYS A 331 -14.24 -7.95 16.14
C LYS A 331 -15.71 -8.17 16.41
N LEU A 332 -16.23 -9.30 15.91
CA LEU A 332 -17.62 -9.75 16.08
C LEU A 332 -18.17 -9.13 17.37
N SER A 333 -19.18 -8.27 17.27
CA SER A 333 -19.80 -7.68 18.45
C SER A 333 -20.12 -8.81 19.45
N GLU A 334 -20.16 -8.57 20.76
CA GLU A 334 -20.48 -9.63 21.74
C GLU A 334 -21.75 -10.42 21.34
N ARG A 335 -22.69 -9.75 20.69
CA ARG A 335 -23.88 -10.35 20.07
C ARG A 335 -23.55 -11.29 18.90
N GLU A 336 -22.71 -10.88 17.97
CA GLU A 336 -22.28 -11.70 16.83
C GLU A 336 -21.39 -12.87 17.28
N LEU A 337 -20.51 -12.69 18.27
CA LEU A 337 -19.76 -13.80 18.88
C LEU A 337 -20.69 -14.82 19.52
N LYS A 338 -21.67 -14.35 20.30
CA LYS A 338 -22.69 -15.22 20.89
C LYS A 338 -23.54 -15.91 19.84
N ARG A 339 -23.87 -15.21 18.75
CA ARG A 339 -24.65 -15.78 17.65
C ARG A 339 -23.85 -16.78 16.83
N HIS A 340 -22.58 -16.51 16.57
CA HIS A 340 -21.64 -17.43 15.94
C HIS A 340 -21.55 -18.72 16.74
N GLY A 341 -21.30 -18.65 18.05
CA GLY A 341 -21.30 -19.82 18.93
C GLY A 341 -22.62 -20.59 18.94
N GLN A 342 -23.77 -19.91 18.91
CA GLN A 342 -25.08 -20.58 18.80
C GLN A 342 -25.26 -21.33 17.47
N LEU A 343 -24.84 -20.74 16.36
CA LEU A 343 -24.92 -21.37 15.04
C LEU A 343 -23.96 -22.56 14.95
N GLN A 344 -22.77 -22.42 15.53
CA GLN A 344 -21.78 -23.50 15.68
C GLN A 344 -22.36 -24.68 16.48
N ASP A 345 -22.98 -24.43 17.64
CA ASP A 345 -23.65 -25.45 18.45
C ASP A 345 -24.75 -26.19 17.67
N ILE A 346 -25.51 -25.47 16.84
CA ILE A 346 -26.56 -26.05 16.01
C ILE A 346 -25.95 -26.91 14.89
N ALA A 347 -24.84 -26.47 14.29
CA ALA A 347 -24.11 -27.22 13.27
C ALA A 347 -23.50 -28.52 13.83
N LEU A 348 -22.88 -28.47 15.01
CA LEU A 348 -22.36 -29.64 15.71
C LEU A 348 -23.47 -30.69 15.94
N LYS A 349 -24.63 -30.25 16.45
CA LYS A 349 -25.79 -31.13 16.67
C LYS A 349 -26.33 -31.71 15.37
N TRP A 350 -26.35 -30.91 14.31
CA TRP A 350 -26.82 -31.37 12.99
C TRP A 350 -25.91 -32.45 12.40
N LEU A 351 -24.58 -32.26 12.48
CA LEU A 351 -23.60 -33.26 12.06
C LEU A 351 -23.73 -34.55 12.87
N TYR A 352 -23.83 -34.44 14.20
CA TYR A 352 -24.02 -35.59 15.08
C TYR A 352 -25.27 -36.39 14.72
N ASN A 353 -26.40 -35.70 14.49
CA ASN A 353 -27.65 -36.35 14.07
C ASN A 353 -27.57 -37.00 12.67
N LYS A 354 -26.57 -36.65 11.87
CA LYS A 354 -26.28 -37.27 10.57
C LYS A 354 -25.26 -38.42 10.67
N GLY A 355 -24.81 -38.79 11.86
CA GLY A 355 -23.83 -39.87 12.06
C GLY A 355 -22.37 -39.43 11.97
N PHE A 356 -22.08 -38.13 12.07
CA PHE A 356 -20.71 -37.61 12.06
C PHE A 356 -20.22 -37.33 13.49
N ALA A 357 -18.96 -37.65 13.77
CA ALA A 357 -18.23 -37.04 14.88
C ALA A 357 -17.92 -35.59 14.50
N ALA A 358 -18.25 -34.63 15.37
CA ALA A 358 -18.15 -33.20 15.07
C ALA A 358 -17.20 -32.48 16.03
N VAL A 359 -16.32 -31.62 15.49
CA VAL A 359 -15.26 -30.92 16.22
C VAL A 359 -15.39 -29.42 15.99
N PRO A 360 -15.57 -28.61 17.06
CA PRO A 360 -15.55 -27.16 16.93
C PRO A 360 -14.12 -26.60 16.88
N GLU A 361 -13.98 -25.47 16.18
CA GLU A 361 -12.79 -24.62 16.18
C GLU A 361 -11.51 -25.37 15.74
N PHE A 362 -11.63 -26.28 14.77
CA PHE A 362 -10.54 -27.19 14.39
C PHE A 362 -9.39 -26.44 13.70
N THR A 363 -8.18 -26.56 14.23
CA THR A 363 -6.99 -25.88 13.72
C THR A 363 -6.21 -26.82 12.80
N LEU A 364 -5.95 -26.38 11.57
CA LEU A 364 -5.19 -27.09 10.55
C LEU A 364 -3.67 -26.84 10.72
N ASP A 365 -2.86 -27.70 10.09
CA ASP A 365 -1.39 -27.59 10.08
C ASP A 365 -0.85 -26.23 9.59
N ASN A 366 -1.58 -25.57 8.70
CA ASN A 366 -1.22 -24.25 8.16
C ASN A 366 -1.59 -23.09 9.10
N GLY A 367 -2.01 -23.38 10.33
CA GLY A 367 -2.41 -22.39 11.34
C GLY A 367 -3.80 -21.80 11.13
N LYS A 368 -4.53 -22.20 10.09
CA LYS A 368 -5.92 -21.76 9.88
C LYS A 368 -6.89 -22.59 10.72
N ARG A 369 -8.12 -22.08 10.87
CA ARG A 369 -9.14 -22.68 11.71
C ARG A 369 -10.45 -22.81 10.95
N ILE A 370 -11.03 -24.01 10.98
CA ILE A 370 -12.37 -24.31 10.49
C ILE A 370 -13.33 -24.25 11.68
N ASP A 371 -14.44 -23.54 11.54
CA ASP A 371 -15.40 -23.37 12.63
C ASP A 371 -16.01 -24.70 13.10
N VAL A 372 -16.45 -25.55 12.16
CA VAL A 372 -16.92 -26.90 12.47
C VAL A 372 -16.42 -27.90 11.43
N LEU A 373 -15.79 -28.97 11.92
CA LEU A 373 -15.38 -30.11 11.10
C LEU A 373 -16.15 -31.36 11.55
N GLY A 374 -16.72 -32.10 10.61
CA GLY A 374 -17.36 -33.39 10.84
C GLY A 374 -16.66 -34.51 10.07
N TYR A 375 -16.54 -35.69 10.64
CA TYR A 375 -16.15 -36.91 9.91
C TYR A 375 -17.01 -38.12 10.31
N ASN A 376 -17.22 -39.07 9.40
CA ASN A 376 -17.99 -40.29 9.66
C ASN A 376 -17.13 -41.56 9.53
N GLU A 377 -17.75 -42.74 9.66
CA GLU A 377 -17.07 -44.05 9.57
C GLU A 377 -16.49 -44.36 8.18
N ASP A 378 -17.08 -43.80 7.12
CA ASP A 378 -16.57 -43.92 5.75
C ASP A 378 -15.36 -43.01 5.48
N GLY A 379 -14.95 -42.20 6.47
CA GLY A 379 -13.91 -41.19 6.31
C GLY A 379 -14.34 -39.99 5.47
N HIS A 380 -15.64 -39.79 5.28
CA HIS A 380 -16.20 -38.61 4.62
C HIS A 380 -16.10 -37.40 5.55
N VAL A 381 -15.56 -36.28 5.05
CA VAL A 381 -15.28 -35.09 5.86
C VAL A 381 -16.13 -33.90 5.41
N ILE A 382 -16.83 -33.27 6.35
CA ILE A 382 -17.62 -32.06 6.12
C ILE A 382 -16.98 -30.89 6.86
N ALA A 383 -16.71 -29.79 6.15
CA ALA A 383 -16.35 -28.52 6.77
C ALA A 383 -17.53 -27.55 6.70
N ILE A 384 -17.83 -26.89 7.82
CA ILE A 384 -18.87 -25.86 7.91
C ILE A 384 -18.22 -24.58 8.45
N GLU A 385 -18.35 -23.50 7.69
CA GLU A 385 -17.91 -22.17 8.08
C GLU A 385 -19.13 -21.34 8.53
N VAL A 386 -19.09 -20.82 9.75
CA VAL A 386 -20.21 -20.13 10.38
C VAL A 386 -19.99 -18.64 10.27
N LYS A 387 -20.92 -17.91 9.63
CA LYS A 387 -20.82 -16.45 9.50
C LYS A 387 -22.04 -15.79 10.16
N ALA A 388 -21.79 -15.17 11.31
CA ALA A 388 -22.83 -14.49 12.08
C ALA A 388 -23.14 -13.08 11.55
N SER A 389 -22.30 -12.55 10.66
CA SER A 389 -22.50 -11.23 10.05
C SER A 389 -22.22 -11.25 8.55
N ARG A 390 -22.85 -10.33 7.82
CA ARG A 390 -22.61 -10.14 6.38
C ARG A 390 -21.15 -9.77 6.09
N ASN A 391 -20.53 -9.00 6.97
CA ASN A 391 -19.17 -8.52 6.80
C ASN A 391 -18.14 -9.64 7.02
N ASP A 392 -18.36 -10.49 8.02
CA ASP A 392 -17.57 -11.72 8.25
C ASP A 392 -17.64 -12.63 7.01
N TYR A 393 -18.84 -12.81 6.43
CA TYR A 393 -18.99 -13.55 5.17
C TYR A 393 -18.27 -12.91 3.97
N ILE A 394 -18.39 -11.59 3.77
CA ILE A 394 -17.79 -10.92 2.60
C ILE A 394 -16.27 -10.84 2.69
N SER A 395 -15.72 -10.65 3.88
CA SER A 395 -14.27 -10.50 4.12
C SER A 395 -13.51 -11.82 4.15
N ASP A 396 -14.22 -12.95 4.30
CA ASP A 396 -13.61 -14.26 4.18
C ASP A 396 -13.30 -14.57 2.71
N HIS A 397 -12.08 -14.21 2.31
CA HIS A 397 -11.54 -14.54 0.99
C HIS A 397 -10.69 -15.83 1.01
N LYS A 398 -10.58 -16.49 2.17
CA LYS A 398 -9.62 -17.58 2.39
C LYS A 398 -10.29 -18.95 2.57
N TRP A 399 -11.63 -19.01 2.64
CA TRP A 399 -12.39 -20.25 2.76
C TRP A 399 -12.11 -21.26 1.64
N ALA A 400 -11.75 -20.82 0.43
CA ALA A 400 -11.43 -21.70 -0.69
C ALA A 400 -10.22 -22.61 -0.38
N ASP A 401 -9.34 -22.20 0.53
CA ASP A 401 -8.20 -23.01 0.96
C ASP A 401 -8.63 -24.20 1.85
N TYR A 402 -9.89 -24.24 2.31
CA TYR A 402 -10.46 -25.35 3.08
C TYR A 402 -10.96 -26.50 2.20
N LEU A 403 -11.12 -26.29 0.88
CA LEU A 403 -11.69 -27.28 -0.03
C LEU A 403 -10.83 -28.56 -0.17
N LYS A 404 -9.53 -28.46 0.10
CA LYS A 404 -8.62 -29.62 0.16
C LYS A 404 -8.63 -30.37 1.49
N TYR A 405 -9.42 -29.93 2.46
CA TYR A 405 -9.54 -30.56 3.79
C TYR A 405 -10.94 -31.10 4.07
N CYS A 406 -11.84 -31.07 3.08
CA CYS A 406 -13.18 -31.62 3.20
C CYS A 406 -13.64 -32.24 1.88
N ASP A 407 -14.62 -33.13 1.96
CA ASP A 407 -15.34 -33.71 0.82
C ASP A 407 -16.62 -32.92 0.54
N GLU A 408 -17.15 -32.20 1.54
CA GLU A 408 -18.20 -31.21 1.35
C GLU A 408 -17.92 -29.95 2.17
N PHE A 409 -18.15 -28.79 1.56
CA PHE A 409 -17.99 -27.49 2.21
C PHE A 409 -19.34 -26.76 2.26
N TYR A 410 -19.72 -26.29 3.45
CA TYR A 410 -20.94 -25.53 3.68
C TYR A 410 -20.67 -24.19 4.36
N PHE A 411 -21.37 -23.16 3.91
CA PHE A 411 -21.59 -21.98 4.73
C PHE A 411 -22.85 -22.16 5.60
N LEU A 412 -22.75 -21.74 6.86
CA LEU A 412 -23.90 -21.50 7.73
C LEU A 412 -23.97 -20.01 8.05
N LEU A 413 -24.88 -19.30 7.38
CA LEU A 413 -25.05 -17.85 7.54
C LEU A 413 -26.20 -17.56 8.51
N ASP A 414 -26.05 -16.54 9.36
CA ASP A 414 -27.17 -16.08 10.20
C ASP A 414 -28.36 -15.60 9.36
N ASN A 415 -28.07 -14.94 8.23
CA ASN A 415 -29.07 -14.56 7.25
C ASN A 415 -28.71 -15.13 5.86
N PRO A 416 -29.47 -16.12 5.37
CA PRO A 416 -29.24 -16.76 4.08
C PRO A 416 -29.23 -15.82 2.86
N ILE A 417 -29.87 -14.63 2.95
CA ILE A 417 -29.90 -13.65 1.85
C ILE A 417 -28.49 -13.16 1.45
N TRP A 418 -27.51 -13.28 2.35
CA TRP A 418 -26.14 -12.88 2.04
C TRP A 418 -25.42 -13.83 1.10
N PHE A 419 -25.89 -15.08 1.01
CA PHE A 419 -25.21 -16.12 0.25
C PHE A 419 -25.10 -15.76 -1.23
N ARG A 420 -23.86 -15.69 -1.71
CA ARG A 420 -23.56 -15.56 -3.13
C ARG A 420 -23.22 -16.96 -3.64
N ASN A 421 -23.97 -17.44 -4.63
CA ASN A 421 -23.77 -18.78 -5.17
C ASN A 421 -22.37 -18.91 -5.79
N SER A 422 -21.43 -19.46 -5.02
CA SER A 422 -20.05 -19.73 -5.41
C SER A 422 -19.81 -21.21 -5.76
N GLY A 423 -20.87 -22.02 -5.74
CA GLY A 423 -20.80 -23.48 -5.79
C GLY A 423 -20.68 -24.15 -4.42
N ALA A 424 -20.30 -23.41 -3.36
CA ALA A 424 -20.30 -23.91 -1.99
C ALA A 424 -21.71 -24.30 -1.52
N GLY A 425 -21.82 -25.24 -0.58
CA GLY A 425 -23.11 -25.57 0.02
C GLY A 425 -23.62 -24.47 0.96
N LEU A 426 -24.93 -24.41 1.16
CA LEU A 426 -25.58 -23.51 2.11
C LEU A 426 -26.47 -24.30 3.06
N LEU A 427 -26.21 -24.15 4.36
CA LEU A 427 -27.07 -24.63 5.43
C LEU A 427 -27.99 -23.50 5.92
N LYS A 428 -29.25 -23.85 6.18
CA LYS A 428 -30.26 -22.93 6.68
C LYS A 428 -30.96 -23.47 7.92
N LEU A 429 -31.25 -22.57 8.85
CA LEU A 429 -32.05 -22.87 10.02
C LEU A 429 -33.49 -23.26 9.62
N LYS A 430 -33.94 -24.42 10.10
CA LYS A 430 -35.32 -24.87 10.02
C LYS A 430 -35.77 -25.35 11.40
N GLY A 431 -36.55 -24.53 12.09
CA GLY A 431 -36.93 -24.80 13.48
C GLY A 431 -35.71 -24.80 14.41
N LYS A 432 -35.45 -25.93 15.08
CA LYS A 432 -34.30 -26.12 15.99
C LYS A 432 -33.07 -26.78 15.33
N GLY A 433 -33.12 -27.09 14.03
CA GLY A 433 -32.04 -27.78 13.32
C GLY A 433 -31.66 -27.08 12.01
N LEU A 434 -30.82 -27.75 11.21
CA LEU A 434 -30.40 -27.28 9.89
C LEU A 434 -30.97 -28.16 8.78
N VAL A 435 -31.18 -27.54 7.62
CA VAL A 435 -31.41 -28.22 6.35
C VAL A 435 -30.42 -27.69 5.32
N ILE A 436 -30.11 -28.52 4.34
CA ILE A 436 -29.34 -28.12 3.16
C ILE A 436 -30.29 -27.30 2.27
N GLU A 437 -30.04 -26.01 2.14
CA GLU A 437 -30.76 -25.13 1.22
C GLU A 437 -30.15 -25.27 -0.18
N ASN A 438 -28.82 -25.20 -0.28
CA ASN A 438 -28.08 -25.47 -1.50
C ASN A 438 -27.04 -26.57 -1.25
N PRO A 439 -27.01 -27.64 -2.06
CA PRO A 439 -25.96 -28.65 -1.96
C PRO A 439 -24.61 -28.09 -2.41
N CYS A 440 -23.52 -28.63 -1.88
CA CYS A 440 -22.18 -28.31 -2.36
C CYS A 440 -21.96 -28.90 -3.76
N THR A 441 -21.42 -28.11 -4.68
CA THR A 441 -21.13 -28.50 -6.07
C THR A 441 -19.66 -28.29 -6.44
N LEU A 442 -18.84 -27.88 -5.49
CA LEU A 442 -17.40 -27.70 -5.66
C LEU A 442 -16.69 -29.07 -5.68
N ASP A 443 -15.57 -29.14 -6.39
CA ASP A 443 -14.67 -30.31 -6.34
C ASP A 443 -13.86 -30.27 -5.03
N CYS A 444 -14.52 -30.66 -3.94
CA CYS A 444 -13.91 -30.81 -2.62
C CYS A 444 -13.32 -32.22 -2.49
N LYS A 445 -12.04 -32.33 -2.12
CA LYS A 445 -11.39 -33.61 -1.84
C LYS A 445 -10.47 -33.44 -0.65
N ALA A 446 -10.81 -34.07 0.47
CA ALA A 446 -9.95 -34.04 1.64
C ALA A 446 -8.64 -34.81 1.36
N GLU A 447 -7.52 -34.08 1.34
CA GLU A 447 -6.17 -34.61 1.29
C GLU A 447 -5.79 -35.16 2.67
N GLN A 448 -5.04 -36.27 2.72
CA GLN A 448 -4.53 -36.86 3.97
C GLN A 448 -5.64 -37.13 5.02
N LYS A 449 -6.80 -37.65 4.59
CA LYS A 449 -8.00 -37.86 5.44
C LYS A 449 -7.71 -38.55 6.77
N GLU A 450 -6.92 -39.62 6.75
CA GLU A 450 -6.57 -40.38 7.96
C GLU A 450 -5.87 -39.52 9.00
N LYS A 451 -4.93 -38.68 8.57
CA LYS A 451 -4.21 -37.75 9.45
C LYS A 451 -5.17 -36.72 10.04
N LEU A 452 -6.02 -36.13 9.18
CA LEU A 452 -7.00 -35.12 9.58
C LEU A 452 -7.98 -35.69 10.62
N ILE A 453 -8.50 -36.89 10.38
CA ILE A 453 -9.41 -37.60 11.30
C ILE A 453 -8.71 -37.91 12.62
N TYR A 454 -7.47 -38.39 12.58
CA TYR A 454 -6.68 -38.66 13.79
C TYR A 454 -6.50 -37.40 14.65
N GLU A 455 -6.17 -36.26 14.03
CA GLU A 455 -6.01 -34.98 14.73
C GLU A 455 -7.34 -34.47 15.31
N ALA A 456 -8.44 -34.61 14.56
CA ALA A 456 -9.78 -34.27 15.01
C ALA A 456 -10.19 -35.13 16.22
N ALA A 457 -9.98 -36.45 16.15
CA ALA A 457 -10.23 -37.38 17.25
C ALA A 457 -9.37 -37.07 18.48
N ARG A 458 -8.08 -36.78 18.30
CA ARG A 458 -7.16 -36.39 19.38
C ARG A 458 -7.58 -35.08 20.04
N ARG A 459 -8.11 -34.13 19.26
CA ARG A 459 -8.64 -32.87 19.81
C ARG A 459 -9.87 -33.11 20.67
N LEU A 460 -10.81 -33.93 20.20
CA LEU A 460 -12.01 -34.30 20.97
C LEU A 460 -11.65 -35.02 22.27
N SER A 461 -10.73 -35.99 22.22
CA SER A 461 -10.30 -36.71 23.43
C SER A 461 -9.61 -35.79 24.42
N ARG A 462 -8.77 -34.85 23.95
CA ARG A 462 -8.16 -33.83 24.82
C ARG A 462 -9.22 -32.96 25.49
N THR A 463 -10.21 -32.48 24.75
CA THR A 463 -11.30 -31.66 25.32
C THR A 463 -12.14 -32.46 26.32
N LEU A 464 -12.38 -33.75 26.08
CA LEU A 464 -13.12 -34.60 27.02
C LEU A 464 -12.33 -34.87 28.32
N ILE A 465 -11.01 -35.06 28.22
CA ILE A 465 -10.15 -35.45 29.34
C ILE A 465 -9.73 -34.22 30.19
N PHE A 466 -9.42 -33.10 29.54
CA PHE A 466 -8.81 -31.93 30.18
C PHE A 466 -9.66 -30.66 30.12
N GLY A 467 -10.81 -30.71 29.44
CA GLY A 467 -11.68 -29.55 29.20
C GLY A 467 -12.50 -29.15 30.40
#